data_AF-A0A257UWQ4-F1
#
_entry.id   AF-A0A257UWQ4-F1
#
_cell.length_a   1.000
_cell.length_b   1.000
_cell.length_c   1.000
_cell.angle_alpha   90.00
_cell.angle_beta   90.00
_cell.angle_gamma   90.00
#
_symmetry.space_group_name_H-M   'P 1'
#
loop_
_entity.id
_entity.type
_entity.pdbx_description
1 polymer ?
#
loop_
_entity_poly.entity_id
_entity_poly.type
_entity_poly.pdbx_seq_one_letter_code
_entity_poly.pdbx_strand_id
1 'polypeptide(L)'
;MSTAINDDAVRAHSGRRDPTIVMKHGAGGRAMRRLIQETLTRGFIDIGVDGFGIAAMDDGAALRLGDRWLVVTTDSHVVQPVFFPGGDIGRLAVAGTVNDL
;
A
#
# COMPACT_ATOMS: atom_id res chain seq x y z
N MET A 1 -13.60 -30.41 37.09
CA MET A 1 -13.19 -30.87 35.75
C MET A 1 -14.09 -30.16 34.75
N SER A 2 -13.57 -29.16 34.03
CA SER A 2 -13.13 -29.28 32.63
C SER A 2 -14.33 -29.06 31.69
N THR A 3 -14.37 -28.11 30.76
CA THR A 3 -13.38 -27.17 30.24
C THR A 3 -14.20 -26.02 29.64
N ALA A 4 -13.99 -24.78 30.09
CA ALA A 4 -14.49 -23.61 29.37
C ALA A 4 -13.69 -23.51 28.06
N ILE A 5 -14.41 -23.49 26.94
CA ILE A 5 -13.82 -23.32 25.61
C ILE A 5 -13.15 -21.94 25.62
N ASN A 6 -11.86 -21.93 25.29
CA ASN A 6 -10.97 -20.79 25.39
C ASN A 6 -11.32 -19.79 24.27
N ASP A 7 -12.25 -18.86 24.54
CA ASP A 7 -12.62 -17.75 23.65
C ASP A 7 -11.46 -16.76 23.38
N ASP A 8 -10.30 -16.97 24.02
CA ASP A 8 -9.07 -16.22 23.78
C ASP A 8 -8.40 -16.52 22.42
N ALA A 9 -8.83 -17.57 21.70
CA ALA A 9 -8.29 -17.86 20.37
C ALA A 9 -8.77 -16.89 19.26
N VAL A 10 -9.79 -16.08 19.53
CA VAL A 10 -10.37 -15.13 18.54
C VAL A 10 -9.90 -13.68 18.76
N ARG A 11 -9.12 -13.40 19.81
CA ARG A 11 -8.78 -12.02 20.25
C ARG A 11 -7.30 -11.60 20.16
N ALA A 12 -6.49 -12.23 19.29
CA ALA A 12 -5.08 -11.88 19.11
C ALA A 12 -4.73 -11.29 17.73
N HIS A 13 -5.36 -10.17 17.34
CA HIS A 13 -4.77 -9.26 16.34
C HIS A 13 -4.67 -7.80 16.84
N SER A 14 -4.65 -7.66 18.16
CA SER A 14 -4.30 -6.47 18.92
C SER A 14 -3.07 -5.76 18.33
N GLY A 15 -3.30 -4.67 17.61
CA GLY A 15 -2.78 -3.31 17.87
C GLY A 15 -1.27 -3.07 18.01
N ARG A 16 -0.41 -4.08 17.96
CA ARG A 16 1.03 -3.92 18.15
C ARG A 16 1.67 -3.66 16.79
N ARG A 17 2.21 -2.46 16.62
CA ARG A 17 3.09 -2.14 15.50
C ARG A 17 4.28 -3.08 15.54
N ASP A 18 4.69 -3.59 14.38
CA ASP A 18 5.96 -4.32 14.28
C ASP A 18 7.08 -3.33 14.63
N PRO A 19 7.93 -3.62 15.65
CA PRO A 19 8.94 -2.68 16.13
C PRO A 19 10.10 -2.48 15.14
N THR A 20 10.15 -3.26 14.07
CA THR A 20 11.25 -3.27 13.11
C THR A 20 10.72 -3.55 11.70
N ILE A 21 11.28 -2.84 10.72
CA ILE A 21 10.95 -3.04 9.31
C ILE A 21 11.72 -4.27 8.80
N VAL A 22 11.02 -5.17 8.10
CA VAL A 22 11.54 -6.43 7.56
C VAL A 22 11.00 -6.63 6.14
N MET A 23 11.58 -7.56 5.39
CA MET A 23 11.27 -7.78 3.96
C MET A 23 9.77 -7.93 3.63
N LYS A 24 8.98 -8.60 4.50
CA LYS A 24 7.53 -8.76 4.28
C LYS A 24 6.77 -7.43 4.18
N HIS A 25 7.32 -6.33 4.70
CA HIS A 25 6.71 -5.00 4.64
C HIS A 25 6.85 -4.33 3.27
N GLY A 26 7.73 -4.81 2.38
CA GLY A 26 7.87 -4.34 1.01
C GLY A 26 7.45 -5.36 -0.06
N ALA A 27 6.76 -6.42 0.34
CA ALA A 27 6.45 -7.57 -0.53
C ALA A 27 5.02 -7.54 -1.12
N GLY A 28 4.30 -6.41 -1.06
CA GLY A 28 2.94 -6.28 -1.63
C GLY A 28 1.80 -6.87 -0.80
N GLY A 29 2.10 -7.64 0.27
CA GLY A 29 1.10 -8.37 1.04
C GLY A 29 0.43 -7.61 2.19
N ARG A 30 -0.32 -8.35 3.02
CA ARG A 30 -1.06 -7.81 4.19
C ARG A 30 -0.19 -7.00 5.16
N ALA A 31 1.07 -7.41 5.34
CA ALA A 31 1.99 -6.72 6.25
C ALA A 31 2.34 -5.30 5.74
N MET A 32 2.53 -5.13 4.42
CA MET A 32 2.72 -3.82 3.79
C MET A 32 1.45 -2.97 3.90
N ARG A 33 0.28 -3.54 3.58
CA ARG A 33 -1.01 -2.84 3.68
C ARG A 33 -1.25 -2.30 5.10
N ARG A 34 -0.98 -3.12 6.11
CA ARG A 34 -1.09 -2.73 7.52
C ARG A 34 -0.10 -1.62 7.88
N LEU A 35 1.16 -1.71 7.42
CA LEU A 35 2.16 -0.67 7.66
C LEU A 35 1.67 0.68 7.12
N ILE A 36 1.21 0.73 5.86
CA ILE A 36 0.67 1.95 5.22
C ILE A 36 -0.51 2.52 6.02
N GLN A 37 -1.46 1.67 6.41
CA GLN A 37 -2.63 2.07 7.19
C GLN A 37 -2.27 2.66 8.56
N GLU A 38 -1.30 2.06 9.23
CA GLU A 38 -0.90 2.47 10.57
C GLU A 38 0.01 3.71 10.57
N THR A 39 0.79 3.96 9.51
CA THR A 39 1.78 5.05 9.46
C THR A 39 1.36 6.24 8.61
N LEU A 40 0.80 6.02 7.42
CA LEU A 40 0.55 7.08 6.44
C LEU A 40 -0.89 7.57 6.52
N THR A 41 -1.87 6.67 6.55
CA THR A 41 -3.26 7.11 6.45
C THR A 41 -3.62 8.00 7.63
N ARG A 42 -3.25 7.68 8.87
CA ARG A 42 -3.56 8.50 10.06
C ARG A 42 -3.09 9.97 10.01
N GLY A 43 -2.10 10.31 9.18
CA GLY A 43 -1.56 11.68 9.06
C GLY A 43 -2.02 12.48 7.84
N PHE A 44 -2.65 11.82 6.85
CA PHE A 44 -2.89 12.39 5.52
C PHE A 44 -4.34 12.25 5.00
N ILE A 45 -5.31 11.89 5.87
CA ILE A 45 -6.70 11.59 5.44
C ILE A 45 -7.42 12.81 4.85
N ASP A 46 -7.05 14.02 5.25
CA ASP A 46 -7.96 15.17 5.18
C ASP A 46 -7.39 16.35 4.39
N ILE A 47 -7.08 16.12 3.10
CA ILE A 47 -6.55 17.20 2.24
C ILE A 47 -7.65 18.08 1.65
N GLY A 48 -8.93 17.88 2.00
CA GLY A 48 -10.04 18.74 1.55
C GLY A 48 -10.20 18.85 0.03
N VAL A 49 -9.66 17.90 -0.71
CA VAL A 49 -9.72 17.84 -2.18
C VAL A 49 -10.96 17.06 -2.61
N ASP A 50 -11.68 17.57 -3.61
CA ASP A 50 -12.75 16.84 -4.28
C ASP A 50 -12.12 15.68 -5.07
N GLY A 51 -12.19 14.46 -4.52
CA GLY A 51 -11.57 13.27 -5.08
C GLY A 51 -11.26 12.17 -4.07
N PHE A 52 -10.40 11.22 -4.47
CA PHE A 52 -9.98 10.10 -3.64
C PHE A 52 -8.46 10.08 -3.53
N GLY A 53 -7.97 10.05 -2.30
CA GLY A 53 -6.54 10.01 -1.99
C GLY A 53 -6.14 8.74 -1.24
N ILE A 54 -5.14 8.86 -0.37
CA ILE A 54 -4.49 7.74 0.32
C ILE A 54 -5.43 6.83 1.12
N ALA A 55 -6.58 7.35 1.57
CA ALA A 55 -7.58 6.56 2.30
C ALA A 55 -8.23 5.47 1.44
N ALA A 56 -8.32 5.67 0.12
CA ALA A 56 -8.84 4.67 -0.81
C ALA A 56 -7.90 3.46 -0.93
N MET A 57 -6.59 3.67 -0.79
CA MET A 57 -5.56 2.64 -1.03
C MET A 57 -5.73 1.94 -2.39
N ASP A 58 -5.99 2.75 -3.41
CA ASP A 58 -6.14 2.36 -4.81
C ASP A 58 -4.80 2.50 -5.56
N ASP A 59 -4.77 2.16 -6.85
CA ASP A 59 -3.57 2.21 -7.70
C ASP A 59 -3.07 3.65 -7.97
N GLY A 60 -3.90 4.65 -7.70
CA GLY A 60 -3.54 6.07 -7.79
C GLY A 60 -4.48 6.98 -6.99
N ALA A 61 -4.18 8.27 -7.00
CA ALA A 61 -5.05 9.32 -6.48
C ALA A 61 -5.76 10.03 -7.63
N ALA A 62 -7.03 10.39 -7.44
CA ALA A 62 -7.79 11.18 -8.40
C ALA A 62 -8.23 12.50 -7.77
N LEU A 63 -7.92 13.61 -8.43
CA LEU A 63 -8.30 14.95 -8.01
C LEU A 63 -9.17 15.62 -9.07
N ARG A 64 -10.32 16.17 -8.68
CA ARG A 64 -11.17 16.92 -9.58
C ARG A 64 -10.56 18.28 -9.87
N LEU A 65 -10.36 18.59 -11.15
CA LEU A 65 -9.91 19.89 -11.66
C LEU A 65 -10.94 20.41 -12.66
N GLY A 66 -11.90 21.20 -12.17
CA GLY A 66 -13.03 21.66 -12.98
C GLY A 66 -13.92 20.49 -13.40
N ASP A 67 -14.09 20.27 -14.70
CA ASP A 67 -14.88 19.18 -15.29
C ASP A 67 -14.06 17.89 -15.52
N ARG A 68 -12.75 17.89 -15.24
CA ARG A 68 -11.82 16.78 -15.49
C ARG A 68 -11.26 16.19 -14.22
N TRP A 69 -10.68 14.99 -14.34
CA TRP A 69 -9.92 14.33 -13.29
C TRP A 69 -8.44 14.33 -13.63
N LEU A 70 -7.61 14.73 -12.68
CA LEU A 70 -6.17 14.48 -12.68
C LEU A 70 -5.93 13.19 -11.89
N VAL A 71 -5.40 12.17 -12.56
CA VAL A 71 -4.97 10.92 -11.92
C VAL A 71 -3.46 10.97 -11.74
N VAL A 72 -2.99 10.66 -10.54
CA VAL A 72 -1.57 10.63 -10.18
C VAL A 72 -1.27 9.30 -9.51
N THR A 73 -0.30 8.59 -10.04
CA THR A 73 0.32 7.43 -9.38
C THR A 73 1.84 7.61 -9.35
N THR A 74 2.50 6.85 -8.48
CA THR A 74 3.95 6.84 -8.36
C THR A 74 4.42 5.50 -7.86
N ASP A 75 5.55 5.06 -8.40
CA ASP A 75 6.16 3.79 -8.04
C ASP A 75 7.67 3.91 -7.94
N SER A 76 8.26 3.07 -7.10
CA SER A 76 9.71 2.93 -6.97
C SER A 76 10.14 1.52 -7.30
N HIS A 77 11.18 1.38 -8.11
CA HIS A 77 11.62 0.11 -8.67
C HIS A 77 12.99 -0.27 -8.13
N VAL A 78 13.09 -1.47 -7.56
CA VAL A 78 14.32 -2.00 -6.93
C VAL A 78 14.68 -3.41 -7.43
N VAL A 79 14.23 -3.74 -8.65
CA VAL A 79 14.46 -5.06 -9.27
C VAL A 79 15.96 -5.32 -9.47
N GLN A 80 16.37 -6.56 -9.23
CA GLN A 80 17.73 -7.03 -9.45
C GLN A 80 17.68 -8.44 -10.09
N PRO A 81 18.43 -8.71 -11.18
CA PRO A 81 19.35 -7.81 -11.89
C PRO A 81 18.64 -6.64 -12.60
N VAL A 82 19.37 -5.55 -12.84
CA VAL A 82 18.84 -4.36 -13.57
C VAL A 82 18.38 -4.69 -14.99
N PHE A 83 19.06 -5.65 -15.65
CA PHE A 83 18.70 -6.19 -16.95
C PHE A 83 18.39 -7.68 -16.80
N PHE A 84 17.27 -8.14 -17.35
CA PHE A 84 16.80 -9.52 -17.22
C PHE A 84 16.15 -10.01 -18.52
N PRO A 85 16.00 -11.34 -18.72
CA PRO A 85 15.30 -11.85 -19.89
C PRO A 85 13.88 -11.27 -19.99
N GLY A 86 13.61 -10.53 -21.08
CA GLY A 86 12.30 -9.89 -21.31
C GLY A 86 12.19 -8.42 -20.88
N GLY A 87 13.21 -7.82 -20.28
CA GLY A 87 13.16 -6.39 -19.95
C GLY A 87 14.33 -5.87 -19.11
N ASP A 88 14.14 -4.67 -18.59
CA ASP A 88 15.06 -3.99 -17.69
C ASP A 88 14.28 -3.11 -16.71
N ILE A 89 14.98 -2.52 -15.74
CA ILE A 89 14.38 -1.63 -14.74
C ILE A 89 13.66 -0.43 -15.36
N GLY A 90 14.13 0.07 -16.51
CA GLY A 90 13.51 1.21 -17.20
C GLY A 90 12.19 0.82 -17.84
N ARG A 91 12.14 -0.33 -18.53
CA ARG A 91 10.91 -0.90 -19.06
C ARG A 91 9.91 -1.18 -17.94
N LEU A 92 10.37 -1.76 -16.84
CA LEU A 92 9.52 -2.02 -15.67
C LEU A 92 8.98 -0.72 -15.09
N ALA A 93 9.82 0.30 -14.96
CA ALA A 93 9.44 1.60 -14.41
C ALA A 93 8.35 2.30 -15.24
N VAL A 94 8.52 2.31 -16.56
CA VAL A 94 7.51 2.89 -17.46
C VAL A 94 6.24 2.05 -17.45
N ALA A 95 6.35 0.74 -17.64
CA ALA A 95 5.18 -0.13 -17.76
C ALA A 95 4.38 -0.20 -16.45
N GLY A 96 5.03 -0.25 -15.29
CA GLY A 96 4.36 -0.26 -13.98
C GLY A 96 3.52 0.98 -13.78
N THR A 97 4.14 2.16 -13.84
CA THR A 97 3.43 3.43 -13.66
C THR A 97 2.35 3.69 -14.72
N VAL A 98 2.55 3.25 -15.97
CA VAL A 98 1.50 3.35 -17.01
C VAL A 98 0.33 2.41 -16.74
N ASN A 99 0.55 1.24 -16.16
CA ASN A 99 -0.51 0.28 -15.87
C ASN A 99 -1.35 0.68 -14.64
N ASP A 100 -0.78 1.46 -13.71
CA ASP A 100 -1.50 2.00 -12.56
C ASP A 100 -2.38 3.22 -12.91
N LEU A 101 -2.11 3.90 -14.04
CA LEU A 101 -2.91 5.01 -14.56
C LEU A 101 -4.09 4.51 -15.42
#